data_AF-A0A399UF99-F1
#
_entry.id   AF-A0A399UF99-F1
#
_cell.length_a   1.000
_cell.length_b   1.000
_cell.length_c   1.000
_cell.angle_alpha   90.00
_cell.angle_beta   90.00
_cell.angle_gamma   90.00
#
_symmetry.space_group_name_H-M   'P 1'
#
loop_
_entity.id
_entity.type
_entity.pdbx_description
1 polymer ?
#
loop_
_entity_poly.entity_id
_entity_poly.type
_entity_poly.pdbx_seq_one_letter_code
_entity_poly.pdbx_strand_id
1 'polypeptide(L)' 'RDNRSYFNVLVDDNIKKWVLRYRSNSKKSTIEIRDKGIFPVSTPLEVANYANEILEVIKKFS' A
#
# COMPACT_ATOMS: atom_id res chain seq x y z
N ARG A 1 9.11 -22.31 -4.61
CA ARG A 1 8.93 -21.59 -3.32
C ARG A 1 8.78 -20.11 -3.68
N ASP A 2 7.62 -19.53 -3.41
CA ASP A 2 7.28 -18.17 -3.85
C ASP A 2 7.90 -17.15 -2.89
N ASN A 3 8.90 -16.39 -3.33
CA ASN A 3 9.61 -15.38 -2.51
C ASN A 3 8.85 -14.04 -2.49
N ARG A 4 7.51 -14.08 -2.40
CA ARG A 4 6.70 -12.85 -2.40
C ARG A 4 6.50 -12.38 -0.97
N SER A 5 7.17 -11.30 -0.62
CA SER A 5 6.92 -10.57 0.62
C SER A 5 5.77 -9.59 0.39
N TYR A 6 4.73 -9.72 1.21
CA TYR A 6 3.55 -8.85 1.21
C TYR A 6 3.42 -8.15 2.55
N PHE A 7 3.06 -6.86 2.52
CA PHE A 7 2.79 -6.07 3.72
C PHE A 7 1.56 -5.19 3.48
N ASN A 8 0.56 -5.27 4.36
CA ASN A 8 -0.69 -4.53 4.26
C ASN A 8 -0.90 -3.66 5.50
N VAL A 9 -1.44 -2.45 5.29
CA VAL A 9 -1.90 -1.59 6.39
C VAL A 9 -3.43 -1.56 6.38
N LEU A 10 -4.02 -1.96 7.52
CA LEU A 10 -5.46 -2.05 7.73
C LEU A 10 -5.91 -0.97 8.72
N VAL A 11 -7.09 -0.38 8.47
CA VAL A 11 -7.71 0.64 9.35
C VAL A 11 -8.93 0.07 10.09
N ASP A 12 -9.21 -1.22 9.95
CA ASP A 12 -10.34 -1.90 10.57
C ASP A 12 -10.04 -3.40 10.73
N ASP A 13 -10.57 -4.00 11.80
CA ASP A 13 -10.34 -5.40 12.18
C ASP A 13 -10.96 -6.41 11.19
N ASN A 14 -11.88 -5.95 10.33
CA ASN A 14 -12.55 -6.79 9.35
C ASN A 14 -11.90 -6.81 7.96
N ILE A 15 -10.70 -6.25 7.76
CA ILE A 15 -9.94 -6.20 6.48
C ILE A 15 -10.65 -5.38 5.36
N LYS A 16 -11.92 -4.99 5.55
CA LYS A 16 -12.75 -4.25 4.58
C LYS A 16 -12.26 -2.81 4.33
N LYS A 17 -11.50 -2.24 5.26
CA LYS A 17 -10.92 -0.89 5.19
C LYS A 17 -9.39 -0.92 5.02
N TRP A 18 -8.92 -1.59 3.96
CA TRP A 18 -7.51 -1.48 3.57
C TRP A 18 -7.26 -0.12 2.90
N VAL A 19 -6.07 0.44 3.13
CA VAL A 19 -5.65 1.75 2.60
C VAL A 19 -4.46 1.59 1.65
N LEU A 20 -3.49 0.78 2.06
CA LEU A 20 -2.24 0.60 1.36
C LEU A 20 -1.81 -0.87 1.34
N ARG A 21 -1.26 -1.30 0.20
CA ARG A 21 -0.57 -2.59 0.06
C ARG A 21 0.80 -2.42 -0.54
N TYR A 22 1.80 -3.01 0.09
CA TYR A 22 3.11 -3.19 -0.50
C TYR A 22 3.23 -4.59 -1.09
N ARG A 23 3.64 -4.67 -2.35
CA ARG A 23 3.92 -5.92 -3.06
C ARG A 23 5.36 -5.90 -3.52
N SER A 24 6.12 -6.90 -3.13
CA SER A 24 7.49 -7.12 -3.63
C SER A 24 7.57 -8.49 -4.28
N ASN A 25 8.20 -8.54 -5.44
CA ASN A 25 8.73 -9.78 -6.00
C ASN A 25 10.21 -9.61 -6.34
N SER A 26 10.84 -10.64 -6.89
CA SER A 26 12.28 -10.65 -7.18
C SER A 26 12.74 -9.60 -8.21
N LYS A 27 11.82 -8.93 -8.91
CA LYS A 27 12.13 -7.96 -9.98
C LYS A 27 11.59 -6.56 -9.74
N LYS A 28 10.51 -6.43 -8.98
CA LYS A 28 9.83 -5.15 -8.77
C LYS A 28 9.13 -5.08 -7.42
N SER A 29 9.10 -3.87 -6.89
CA SER A 29 8.28 -3.49 -5.75
C SER A 29 7.26 -2.45 -6.16
N THR A 30 6.08 -2.53 -5.59
CA THR A 30 4.98 -1.60 -5.86
C THR A 30 4.22 -1.29 -4.59
N ILE A 31 3.72 -0.06 -4.50
CA ILE A 31 2.71 0.35 -3.53
C ILE A 31 1.38 0.49 -4.26
N GLU A 32 0.33 -0.15 -3.75
CA GLU A 32 -1.05 0.06 -4.17
C GLU A 32 -1.76 0.90 -3.11
N ILE A 33 -2.36 2.00 -3.53
CA ILE A 33 -3.16 2.89 -2.69
C ILE A 33 -4.60 2.79 -3.18
N ARG A 34 -5.53 2.51 -2.26
CA ARG A 34 -6.94 2.30 -2.58
C ARG A 34 -7.53 3.52 -3.31
N ASP A 35 -8.26 3.28 -4.40
CA ASP A 35 -8.86 4.30 -5.27
C ASP A 35 -7.89 5.33 -5.89
N LYS A 36 -6.58 5.11 -5.80
CA LYS A 36 -5.54 6.01 -6.34
C LYS A 36 -4.68 5.35 -7.41
N GLY A 37 -4.33 4.08 -7.21
CA GLY A 37 -3.63 3.29 -8.22
C GLY A 37 -2.46 2.48 -7.66
N ILE A 38 -1.61 2.00 -8.58
CA ILE A 38 -0.43 1.19 -8.29
C ILE A 38 0.80 1.95 -8.77
N PHE A 39 1.76 2.13 -7.88
CA PHE A 39 2.96 2.92 -8.11
C PHE A 39 4.21 2.03 -7.94
N PRO A 40 5.15 2.04 -8.90
CA PRO A 40 6.43 1.36 -8.72
C PRO A 40 7.25 2.08 -7.66
N VAL A 41 7.97 1.30 -6.84
CA VAL A 41 8.91 1.85 -5.85
C VAL A 41 10.22 1.06 -5.87
N SER A 42 11.32 1.74 -5.60
CA SER A 42 12.63 1.09 -5.48
C SER A 42 12.88 0.61 -4.06
N THR A 43 12.34 1.32 -3.07
CA THR A 43 12.46 1.01 -1.65
C THR A 43 11.11 1.14 -0.92
N PRO A 44 10.89 0.41 0.19
CA PRO A 44 9.68 0.58 1.00
C PRO A 44 9.49 2.00 1.56
N LEU A 45 10.57 2.76 1.76
CA LEU A 45 10.52 4.11 2.33
C LEU A 45 9.85 5.13 1.40
N GLU A 46 9.82 4.86 0.10
CA GLU A 46 9.13 5.70 -0.88
C GLU A 46 7.61 5.81 -0.65
N VAL A 47 7.04 5.00 0.26
CA VAL A 47 5.67 5.18 0.75
C VAL A 47 5.42 6.59 1.30
N ALA A 48 6.43 7.22 1.89
CA ALA A 48 6.34 8.57 2.43
C ALA A 48 6.05 9.62 1.35
N ASN A 49 6.43 9.35 0.09
CA ASN A 49 6.14 10.25 -1.04
C ASN A 49 4.65 10.29 -1.39
N TYR A 50 3.86 9.33 -0.92
CA TYR A 50 2.43 9.20 -1.19
C TYR A 50 1.57 9.47 0.05
N ALA A 51 2.12 10.18 1.04
CA ALA A 51 1.44 10.44 2.32
C ALA A 51 0.08 11.14 2.13
N ASN A 52 -0.02 12.08 1.19
CA ASN A 52 -1.25 12.82 0.93
C ASN A 52 -2.36 11.91 0.38
N GLU A 53 -2.02 11.06 -0.59
CA GLU A 53 -2.93 10.08 -1.19
C GLU A 53 -3.43 9.08 -0.15
N ILE A 54 -2.56 8.62 0.73
CA ILE A 54 -2.90 7.73 1.85
C ILE A 54 -3.87 8.44 2.80
N LEU A 55 -3.59 9.68 3.19
CA LEU A 55 -4.44 10.47 4.08
C LEU A 55 -5.82 10.74 3.47
N GLU A 56 -5.90 11.02 2.17
CA GLU A 56 -7.16 11.19 1.47
C GLU A 56 -8.03 9.92 1.49
N VAL A 57 -7.42 8.75 1.38
CA VAL A 57 -8.14 7.47 1.51
C VAL A 57 -8.62 7.24 2.93
N ILE A 58 -7.76 7.52 3.94
CA ILE A 58 -8.13 7.37 5.36
C ILE A 58 -9.34 8.24 5.71
N LYS A 59 -9.39 9.48 5.21
CA LYS A 59 -10.52 10.40 5.43
C LYS A 59 -11.87 9.84 4.96
N LYS A 60 -11.90 8.91 4.00
CA LYS A 60 -13.15 8.27 3.53
C LYS A 60 -13.74 7.26 4.54
N PHE A 61 -12.96 6.86 5.55
CA PHE A 61 -13.37 5.90 6.58
C PHE A 61 -13.70 6.56 7.93
N SER A 62 -13.50 7.88 8.04
CA SER A 62 -13.79 8.68 9.23
C SER A 62 -15.20 9.26 9.19
#